data_AF-A0A7Y6ZU33-F1
#
_entry.id   AF-A0A7Y6ZU33-F1
#
_cell.length_a   1.000
_cell.length_b   1.000
_cell.length_c   1.000
_cell.angle_alpha   90.00
_cell.angle_beta   90.00
_cell.angle_gamma   90.00
#
_symmetry.space_group_name_H-M   'P 1'
#
loop_
_entity.id
_entity.type
_entity.pdbx_description
1 polymer ?
#
loop_
_entity_poly.entity_id
_entity_poly.type
_entity_poly.pdbx_seq_one_letter_code
_entity_poly.pdbx_strand_id
1 'polypeptide(L)' 'MSDWIDAILFAVALVAFTLGMSSIVMGFMSNKEGSEALHERIEMGYLGVSALVVCLLMVYVIS' A
#
# COMPACT_ATOMS: atom_id res chain seq x y z
N MET A 1 -25.18 -3.93 12.93
CA MET A 1 -24.07 -3.04 13.35
C MET A 1 -22.71 -3.55 12.85
N SER A 2 -22.53 -4.88 12.66
CA SER A 2 -21.32 -5.45 12.03
C SER A 2 -21.16 -5.02 10.56
N ASP A 3 -22.22 -5.06 9.76
CA ASP A 3 -22.14 -4.84 8.30
C ASP A 3 -21.60 -3.45 7.92
N TRP A 4 -21.88 -2.44 8.74
CA TRP A 4 -21.37 -1.08 8.53
C TRP A 4 -19.87 -0.98 8.86
N ILE A 5 -19.38 -1.73 9.85
CA ILE A 5 -17.96 -1.77 10.22
C ILE A 5 -17.18 -2.54 9.16
N ASP A 6 -17.71 -3.67 8.68
CA ASP A 6 -17.11 -4.46 7.61
C ASP A 6 -17.00 -3.68 6.30
N ALA A 7 -18.04 -2.91 5.95
CA ALA A 7 -18.03 -2.05 4.77
C ALA A 7 -16.96 -0.94 4.85
N ILE A 8 -16.79 -0.32 6.02
CA ILE A 8 -15.77 0.71 6.24
C ILE A 8 -14.37 0.09 6.18
N LEU A 9 -14.17 -1.06 6.82
CA LEU A 9 -12.88 -1.76 6.80
C LEU A 9 -12.51 -2.22 5.40
N PHE A 10 -13.46 -2.70 4.61
CA PHE A 10 -13.24 -3.03 3.20
C PHE A 10 -12.84 -1.79 2.38
N ALA A 11 -13.51 -0.66 2.58
CA ALA A 11 -13.16 0.59 1.90
C ALA A 11 -11.75 1.07 2.27
N VAL A 12 -11.37 1.00 3.55
CA VAL A 12 -10.02 1.35 4.03
C VAL A 12 -8.97 0.39 3.45
N ALA A 13 -9.25 -0.91 3.44
CA ALA A 13 -8.38 -1.92 2.84
C ALA A 13 -8.17 -1.66 1.33
N LEU A 14 -9.23 -1.33 0.59
CA LEU A 14 -9.16 -1.02 -0.83
C LEU A 14 -8.35 0.25 -1.12
N VAL A 15 -8.48 1.30 -0.30
CA VAL A 15 -7.66 2.52 -0.41
C VAL A 15 -6.19 2.25 -0.07
N ALA A 16 -5.92 1.51 1.00
CA ALA A 16 -4.55 1.10 1.36
C ALA A 16 -3.92 0.24 0.27
N PHE A 17 -4.69 -0.66 -0.34
CA PHE A 17 -4.24 -1.51 -1.44
C PHE A 17 -3.94 -0.71 -2.71
N THR A 18 -4.84 0.20 -3.11
CA THR A 18 -4.64 1.04 -4.30
C THR A 18 -3.48 2.01 -4.14
N LEU A 19 -3.31 2.63 -2.97
CA LEU A 19 -2.14 3.47 -2.66
C LEU A 19 -0.85 2.67 -2.60
N GLY A 20 -0.86 1.49 -1.97
CA GLY A 20 0.31 0.62 -1.89
C GLY A 20 0.75 0.10 -3.26
N MET A 21 -0.20 -0.34 -4.09
CA MET A 21 0.05 -0.71 -5.50
C MET A 21 0.58 0.48 -6.31
N SER A 22 0.02 1.67 -6.13
CA SER A 22 0.45 2.87 -6.85
C SER A 22 1.88 3.29 -6.47
N SER A 23 2.29 3.18 -5.20
CA SER A 23 3.65 3.51 -4.79
C SER A 23 4.67 2.46 -5.27
N ILE A 24 4.28 1.19 -5.33
CA ILE A 24 5.10 0.12 -5.97
C ILE A 24 5.32 0.46 -7.45
N VAL A 25 4.26 0.82 -8.18
CA VAL A 25 4.35 1.19 -9.60
C VAL A 25 5.23 2.43 -9.80
N MET A 26 5.11 3.47 -8.96
CA MET A 26 6.00 4.64 -9.01
C MET A 26 7.47 4.30 -8.73
N GLY A 27 7.74 3.37 -7.80
CA GLY A 27 9.09 2.85 -7.59
C GLY A 27 9.65 2.23 -8.87
N PHE A 28 8.88 1.34 -9.53
CA PHE A 28 9.33 0.70 -10.77
C PHE A 28 9.45 1.67 -11.96
N MET A 29 8.58 2.69 -12.03
CA MET A 29 8.52 3.64 -13.15
C MET A 29 9.34 4.91 -12.95
N SER A 30 10.09 5.02 -11.84
CA SER A 30 11.01 6.14 -11.61
C SER A 30 12.07 6.19 -12.71
N ASN A 31 11.98 7.28 -13.50
CA ASN A 31 12.80 7.59 -14.67
C ASN A 31 14.00 8.50 -14.31
N LYS A 32 14.34 8.59 -13.01
CA LYS A 32 15.54 9.28 -12.52
C LYS A 32 16.72 8.32 -12.61
N GLU A 33 17.89 8.81 -13.04
CA GLU A 33 19.14 8.04 -13.09
C GLU A 33 20.05 8.46 -11.93
N GLY A 34 20.68 7.48 -11.25
CA GLY A 34 21.67 7.71 -10.19
C GLY A 34 21.18 7.39 -8.76
N SER A 35 21.93 7.87 -7.75
CA SER A 35 21.75 7.56 -6.33
C SER A 35 20.37 7.96 -5.76
N GLU A 36 19.81 9.09 -6.23
CA GLU A 36 18.50 9.57 -5.77
C GLU A 36 17.33 8.69 -6.24
N ALA A 37 17.46 8.08 -7.41
CA ALA A 37 16.45 7.17 -7.94
C ALA A 37 16.34 5.87 -7.12
N LEU A 38 17.47 5.44 -6.54
CA LEU A 38 17.54 4.25 -5.70
C LEU A 38 16.90 4.51 -4.33
N HIS A 39 17.08 5.72 -3.79
CA HIS A 39 16.44 6.14 -2.53
C HIS A 39 14.92 6.24 -2.68
N GLU A 40 14.44 6.91 -3.73
CA GLU A 40 13.02 7.08 -4.01
C GLU A 40 12.32 5.74 -4.31
N ARG A 41 13.04 4.80 -4.95
CA ARG A 41 12.58 3.42 -5.13
C ARG A 41 12.41 2.65 -3.83
N ILE A 42 13.35 2.80 -2.90
CA ILE A 42 13.32 2.10 -1.61
C ILE A 42 12.22 2.69 -0.72
N GLU A 43 12.07 4.01 -0.65
CA GLU A 43 11.02 4.64 0.14
C GLU A 43 9.63 4.32 -0.41
N MET A 44 9.41 4.51 -1.71
CA MET A 44 8.11 4.24 -2.34
C MET A 44 7.79 2.75 -2.37
N GLY A 45 8.80 1.89 -2.52
CA GLY A 45 8.66 0.44 -2.43
C GLY A 45 8.35 -0.04 -1.01
N TYR A 46 9.06 0.46 0.00
CA TYR A 46 8.81 0.14 1.41
C TYR A 46 7.43 0.63 1.87
N LEU A 47 7.03 1.83 1.45
CA LEU A 47 5.69 2.36 1.70
C LEU A 47 4.60 1.46 1.08
N GLY A 48 4.86 0.93 -0.11
CA GLY A 48 3.93 0.04 -0.79
C GLY A 48 3.80 -1.33 -0.13
N VAL A 49 4.93 -1.95 0.23
CA VAL A 49 4.94 -3.25 0.93
C VAL A 49 4.36 -3.13 2.33
N SER A 50 4.66 -2.05 3.07
CA SER A 50 4.07 -1.81 4.40
C SER A 50 2.56 -1.58 4.34
N ALA A 51 2.06 -0.83 3.35
CA ALA A 51 0.62 -0.69 3.13
C ALA A 51 -0.06 -2.03 2.83
N LEU A 52 0.60 -2.92 2.08
CA LEU A 52 0.10 -4.26 1.76
C LEU A 52 0.06 -5.17 3.00
N VAL A 53 1.09 -5.09 3.87
CA VAL A 53 1.12 -5.80 5.16
C VAL A 53 0.02 -5.32 6.10
N VAL A 54 -0.22 -4.01 6.19
CA VAL A 54 -1.33 -3.44 6.98
C VAL A 54 -2.68 -3.88 6.44
N CYS A 55 -2.83 -3.95 5.11
CA CYS A 55 -4.04 -4.43 4.46
C CYS A 55 -4.31 -5.92 4.81
N LEU A 56 -3.27 -6.76 4.75
CA LEU A 56 -3.34 -8.18 5.17
C LEU A 56 -3.67 -8.34 6.66
N LEU A 57 -3.09 -7.51 7.53
CA LEU A 57 -3.39 -7.51 8.96
C LEU A 57 -4.84 -7.11 9.24
N MET A 58 -5.38 -6.12 8.52
CA MET A 58 -6.79 -5.77 8.62
C MET A 58 -7.69 -6.94 8.21
N VAL A 59 -7.39 -7.60 7.09
CA VAL A 59 -8.15 -8.79 6.65
C VAL A 59 -8.08 -9.90 7.70
N TYR A 60 -6.92 -10.14 8.32
CA TYR A 60 -6.80 -11.14 9.39
C TYR A 60 -7.63 -10.81 10.63
N VAL A 61 -7.73 -9.53 11.00
CA VAL A 61 -8.56 -9.09 12.15
C VAL A 61 -10.06 -9.21 11.85
N ILE A 62 -10.46 -9.09 10.58
CA ILE A 62 -11.85 -9.15 10.13
C ILE A 62 -12.29 -10.60 9.84
N SER A 63 -11.35 -11.49 9.50
CA SER A 63 -11.58 -12.88 9.12
C SER A 63 -11.86 -13.81 10.31
#